data_AF-A0A956GNZ4-F1
#
_entry.id   AF-A0A956GNZ4-F1
#
_cell.length_a   1.000
_cell.length_b   1.000
_cell.length_c   1.000
_cell.angle_alpha   90.00
_cell.angle_beta   90.00
_cell.angle_gamma   90.00
#
_symmetry.space_group_name_H-M   'P 1'
#
loop_
_entity.id
_entity.type
_entity.pdbx_description
1 polymer ?
#
loop_
_entity_poly.entity_id
_entity_poly.type
_entity_poly.pdbx_seq_one_letter_code
_entity_poly.pdbx_strand_id
1 'polypeptide(L)'
;AEVAGRALAIDGFNVLVTLESALSGGVVLGCRDGALRDLGSVHGTYRHVEETGRALAGIAALLASVGPAEVTWYLDRPVSNSGRLAARLRELEPSWRVELPMVADPALVTDPARVVASADSWVIDRASSWVDLPAAVIEALGIAPWRVDLA
;
A
#
# COMPACT_ATOMS: atom_id res chain seq x y z
N ALA A 1 -12.13 -7.43 -8.31
CA ALA A 1 -12.39 -7.68 -9.75
C ALA A 1 -11.51 -6.83 -10.69
N GLU A 2 -10.69 -5.88 -10.21
CA GLU A 2 -9.95 -4.97 -11.11
C GLU A 2 -8.43 -5.28 -11.24
N VAL A 3 -7.89 -6.11 -10.34
CA VAL A 3 -6.46 -6.45 -10.24
C VAL A 3 -6.15 -7.88 -10.72
N ALA A 4 -7.15 -8.77 -10.72
CA ALA A 4 -6.97 -10.19 -11.05
C ALA A 4 -6.35 -10.38 -12.45
N GLY A 5 -5.30 -11.18 -12.55
CA GLY A 5 -4.57 -11.42 -13.80
C GLY A 5 -3.80 -10.22 -14.36
N ARG A 6 -3.71 -9.10 -13.62
CA ARG A 6 -2.95 -7.90 -14.01
C ARG A 6 -1.72 -7.72 -13.12
N ALA A 7 -0.76 -6.94 -13.60
CA ALA A 7 0.39 -6.52 -12.80
C ALA A 7 -0.04 -5.41 -11.82
N LEU A 8 0.33 -5.56 -10.55
CA LEU A 8 0.06 -4.62 -9.47
C LEU A 8 1.37 -3.96 -9.01
N ALA A 9 1.40 -2.63 -9.02
CA ALA A 9 2.46 -1.82 -8.45
C ALA A 9 1.99 -1.22 -7.12
N ILE A 10 2.71 -1.48 -6.03
CA ILE A 10 2.33 -1.06 -4.68
C ILE A 10 3.31 0.00 -4.20
N ASP A 11 2.78 1.16 -3.83
CA ASP A 11 3.46 2.18 -3.05
C ASP A 11 3.49 1.76 -1.59
N GLY A 12 4.61 1.16 -1.17
CA GLY A 12 4.65 0.37 0.04
C GLY A 12 4.42 1.17 1.32
N PHE A 13 4.96 2.39 1.43
CA PHE A 13 4.79 3.18 2.65
C PHE A 13 3.38 3.76 2.76
N ASN A 14 2.83 4.31 1.68
CA ASN A 14 1.48 4.87 1.69
C ASN A 14 0.43 3.80 2.01
N VAL A 15 0.58 2.58 1.48
CA VAL A 15 -0.30 1.46 1.81
C VAL A 15 -0.13 1.01 3.27
N LEU A 16 1.12 0.82 3.72
CA LEU A 16 1.37 0.29 5.06
C LEU A 16 0.94 1.25 6.16
N VAL A 17 1.23 2.54 6.04
CA VAL A 17 0.93 3.54 7.08
C VAL A 17 -0.59 3.74 7.22
N THR A 18 -1.32 3.69 6.11
CA THR A 18 -2.79 3.71 6.12
C THR A 18 -3.35 2.49 6.88
N LEU A 19 -2.82 1.30 6.61
CA LEU A 19 -3.25 0.08 7.30
C LEU A 19 -2.83 0.02 8.76
N GLU A 20 -1.62 0.47 9.10
CA GLU A 20 -1.14 0.58 10.48
C GLU A 20 -2.03 1.52 11.28
N SER A 21 -2.42 2.66 10.71
CA SER A 21 -3.36 3.60 11.32
C SER A 21 -4.73 2.95 11.55
N ALA A 22 -5.27 2.25 10.54
CA ALA A 22 -6.54 1.55 10.65
C ALA A 22 -6.52 0.46 11.74
N LEU A 23 -5.42 -0.33 11.81
CA LEU A 23 -5.28 -1.46 12.72
C LEU A 23 -4.99 -1.05 14.16
N SER A 24 -4.35 0.10 14.37
CA SER A 24 -4.05 0.66 15.69
C SER A 24 -5.23 1.45 16.30
N GLY A 25 -6.36 1.54 15.58
CA GLY A 25 -7.51 2.35 15.99
C GLY A 25 -7.31 3.86 15.78
N GLY A 26 -6.30 4.25 15.00
CA GLY A 26 -6.10 5.61 14.54
C GLY A 26 -7.18 6.08 13.56
N VAL A 27 -7.18 7.38 13.29
CA VAL A 27 -8.09 7.99 12.31
C VAL A 27 -7.63 7.64 10.90
N VAL A 28 -8.58 7.21 10.07
CA VAL A 28 -8.40 7.06 8.61
C VAL A 28 -9.36 8.02 7.90
N LEU A 29 -8.83 8.82 6.99
CA LEU A 29 -9.61 9.74 6.18
C LEU A 29 -10.12 9.03 4.93
N GLY A 30 -11.42 9.15 4.65
CA GLY A 30 -11.98 8.86 3.33
C GLY A 30 -11.93 10.11 2.47
N CYS A 31 -11.05 10.13 1.48
CA CYS A 31 -10.85 11.30 0.62
C CYS A 31 -11.85 11.35 -0.55
N ARG A 32 -12.00 12.53 -1.17
CA ARG A 32 -12.94 12.77 -2.28
C ARG A 32 -12.62 11.98 -3.55
N ASP A 33 -11.37 11.57 -3.71
CA ASP A 33 -10.90 10.68 -4.78
C ASP A 33 -11.25 9.21 -4.51
N GLY A 34 -11.83 8.90 -3.34
CA GLY A 34 -12.18 7.55 -2.91
C GLY A 34 -11.05 6.81 -2.18
N ALA A 35 -9.86 7.41 -2.07
CA ALA A 35 -8.73 6.78 -1.38
C ALA A 35 -8.84 6.96 0.14
N LEU A 36 -8.49 5.91 0.88
CA LEU A 36 -8.22 5.98 2.30
C LEU A 36 -6.81 6.50 2.54
N ARG A 37 -6.69 7.45 3.47
CA ARG A 37 -5.41 8.06 3.86
C ARG A 37 -5.29 8.15 5.37
N ASP A 38 -4.09 8.00 5.89
CA ASP A 38 -3.81 8.37 7.27
C ASP A 38 -3.59 9.88 7.44
N LEU A 39 -3.67 10.36 8.69
CA LEU A 39 -3.33 11.74 9.04
C LEU A 39 -1.82 11.96 9.25
N GLY A 40 -1.08 10.88 9.45
CA GLY A 40 0.33 10.85 9.81
C GLY A 40 1.23 10.64 8.60
N SER A 41 1.08 11.46 7.56
CA SER A 41 1.98 11.43 6.41
C SER A 41 3.44 11.35 6.88
N VAL A 42 4.19 10.34 6.44
CA VAL A 42 5.51 10.00 7.00
C VAL A 42 6.52 11.10 6.73
N HIS A 43 6.66 12.03 7.68
CA HIS A 43 7.75 13.00 7.72
C HIS A 43 8.78 12.54 8.75
N GLY A 44 9.59 11.52 8.43
CA GLY A 44 10.69 11.07 9.30
C GLY A 44 10.98 9.56 9.30
N THR A 45 11.37 9.02 10.47
CA THR A 45 11.77 7.62 10.66
C THR A 45 10.55 6.69 10.67
N TYR A 46 10.35 5.91 9.61
CA TYR A 46 9.43 4.77 9.64
C TYR A 46 9.93 3.73 10.68
N ARG A 47 9.10 3.43 11.68
CA ARG A 47 9.34 2.38 12.67
C ARG A 47 8.29 1.30 12.48
N HIS A 48 8.74 0.05 12.47
CA HIS A 48 7.82 -1.07 12.58
C HIS A 48 7.05 -0.97 13.89
N VAL A 49 5.73 -0.86 13.77
CA VAL A 49 4.79 -1.00 14.89
C VAL A 49 4.27 -2.44 14.91
N GLU A 50 3.62 -2.84 16.00
CA GLU A 50 3.07 -4.20 16.15
C GLU A 50 2.15 -4.57 14.96
N GLU A 51 1.48 -3.56 14.42
CA GLU A 51 0.50 -3.61 13.35
C GLU A 51 1.12 -3.90 11.98
N THR A 52 2.40 -3.57 11.72
CA THR A 52 3.04 -3.80 10.40
C THR A 52 2.95 -5.28 10.01
N GLY A 53 3.14 -6.20 10.96
CA GLY A 53 3.05 -7.63 10.69
C GLY A 53 1.65 -8.07 10.29
N ARG A 54 0.63 -7.53 10.96
CA ARG A 54 -0.78 -7.82 10.67
C ARG A 54 -1.22 -7.20 9.34
N ALA A 55 -0.75 -5.99 9.03
CA ALA A 55 -0.97 -5.35 7.74
C ALA A 55 -0.41 -6.19 6.58
N LEU A 56 0.86 -6.60 6.69
CA LEU A 56 1.51 -7.45 5.69
C LEU A 56 0.80 -8.80 5.50
N ALA A 57 0.40 -9.44 6.60
CA ALA A 57 -0.35 -10.70 6.53
C ALA A 57 -1.72 -10.52 5.85
N GLY A 58 -2.43 -9.43 6.15
CA GLY A 58 -3.71 -9.10 5.51
C GLY A 58 -3.55 -8.85 4.00
N ILE A 59 -2.53 -8.10 3.61
CA ILE A 59 -2.20 -7.87 2.18
C ILE A 59 -1.89 -9.20 1.49
N ALA A 60 -1.03 -10.04 2.08
CA ALA A 60 -0.66 -11.33 1.49
C ALA A 60 -1.89 -12.23 1.29
N ALA A 61 -2.74 -12.35 2.31
CA ALA A 61 -3.96 -13.15 2.22
C ALA A 61 -4.93 -12.63 1.15
N LEU A 62 -5.13 -11.31 1.09
CA LEU A 62 -5.98 -10.69 0.08
C LEU A 62 -5.43 -10.93 -1.33
N LEU A 63 -4.15 -10.65 -1.57
CA LEU A 63 -3.53 -10.81 -2.89
C LEU A 63 -3.52 -12.28 -3.34
N ALA A 64 -3.34 -13.23 -2.43
CA ALA A 64 -3.46 -14.66 -2.72
C ALA A 64 -4.89 -15.03 -3.19
N SER A 65 -5.93 -14.40 -2.64
CA SER A 65 -7.32 -14.63 -3.05
C SER A 65 -7.69 -13.93 -4.36
N VAL A 66 -7.11 -12.75 -4.63
CA VAL A 66 -7.40 -11.93 -5.82
C VAL A 66 -6.65 -12.44 -7.05
N GLY A 67 -5.43 -12.93 -6.88
CA GLY A 67 -4.60 -13.48 -7.96
C GLY A 67 -4.12 -12.44 -9.00
N PRO A 68 -3.36 -11.39 -8.60
CA PRO A 68 -2.61 -10.58 -9.56
C PRO A 68 -1.62 -11.44 -10.36
N ALA A 69 -1.33 -11.06 -11.61
CA ALA A 69 -0.32 -11.76 -12.42
C ALA A 69 1.10 -11.50 -11.92
N GLU A 70 1.37 -10.28 -11.45
CA GLU A 70 2.65 -9.88 -10.84
C GLU A 70 2.38 -8.86 -9.73
N VAL A 71 3.23 -8.85 -8.70
CA VAL A 71 3.20 -7.84 -7.64
C VAL A 71 4.59 -7.25 -7.50
N THR A 72 4.68 -5.93 -7.61
CA THR A 72 5.92 -5.17 -7.41
C THR A 72 5.71 -4.11 -6.33
N TRP A 73 6.49 -4.19 -5.27
CA TRP A 73 6.54 -3.19 -4.20
C TRP A 73 7.61 -2.16 -4.49
N TYR A 74 7.26 -0.88 -4.35
CA TYR A 74 8.20 0.24 -4.40
C TYR A 74 8.33 0.83 -3.01
N LEU A 75 9.56 0.93 -2.53
CA LEU A 75 9.91 1.52 -1.24
C LEU A 75 10.98 2.58 -1.45
N ASP A 76 10.74 3.82 -1.04
CA ASP A 76 11.75 4.87 -1.10
C ASP A 76 13.01 4.47 -0.32
N ARG A 77 14.13 4.34 -1.03
CA ARG A 77 15.42 3.98 -0.44
C ARG A 77 15.83 4.89 0.72
N PRO A 78 15.64 6.23 0.67
CA PRO A 78 16.03 7.11 1.76
C PRO A 78 15.19 6.93 3.04
N VAL A 79 14.01 6.31 2.96
CA VAL A 79 13.16 6.09 4.14
C VAL A 79 13.82 5.06 5.05
N SER A 80 13.92 5.41 6.33
CA SER A 80 14.53 4.54 7.34
C SER A 80 13.84 3.17 7.37
N ASN A 81 14.61 2.11 7.62
CA ASN A 81 14.17 0.71 7.63
C ASN A 81 13.61 0.16 6.30
N SER A 82 13.63 0.91 5.19
CA SER A 82 13.18 0.44 3.86
C SER A 82 13.85 -0.88 3.45
N GLY A 83 15.17 -1.00 3.65
CA GLY A 83 15.91 -2.24 3.36
C GLY A 83 15.48 -3.45 4.21
N ARG A 84 15.15 -3.23 5.48
CA ARG A 84 14.67 -4.30 6.39
C ARG A 84 13.25 -4.71 6.02
N LEU A 85 12.38 -3.75 5.71
CA LEU A 85 11.04 -4.01 5.20
C LEU A 85 11.10 -4.80 3.90
N ALA A 86 12.01 -4.44 2.99
CA ALA A 86 12.20 -5.16 1.74
C ALA A 86 12.64 -6.62 1.94
N ALA A 87 13.54 -6.89 2.89
CA ALA A 87 13.90 -8.25 3.25
C ALA A 87 12.68 -9.05 3.76
N ARG A 88 11.89 -8.45 4.66
CA ARG A 88 10.68 -9.06 5.21
C ARG A 88 9.62 -9.35 4.15
N LEU A 89 9.41 -8.45 3.18
CA LEU A 89 8.49 -8.65 2.06
C LEU A 89 8.90 -9.85 1.20
N ARG A 90 10.20 -9.98 0.90
CA ARG A 90 10.74 -11.12 0.13
C ARG A 90 10.66 -12.43 0.89
N GLU A 91 10.81 -12.41 2.21
CA GLU A 91 10.62 -13.59 3.07
C GLU A 91 9.16 -14.01 3.15
N LEU A 92 8.24 -13.03 3.22
CA LEU A 92 6.80 -13.28 3.33
C LEU A 92 6.23 -13.91 2.07
N GLU A 93 6.59 -13.39 0.89
CA GLU A 93 6.14 -13.91 -0.39
C GLU A 93 7.26 -13.79 -1.45
N PRO A 94 8.00 -14.88 -1.71
CA PRO A 94 9.14 -14.88 -2.63
C PRO A 94 8.81 -14.50 -4.07
N SER A 95 7.54 -14.62 -4.50
CA SER A 95 7.11 -14.22 -5.84
C SER A 95 7.00 -12.71 -6.02
N TRP A 96 6.98 -11.93 -4.93
CA TRP A 96 6.91 -10.47 -5.00
C TRP A 96 8.25 -9.85 -5.39
N ARG A 97 8.21 -8.91 -6.33
CA ARG A 97 9.36 -8.03 -6.61
C ARG A 97 9.34 -6.88 -5.61
N VAL A 98 10.52 -6.48 -5.14
CA VAL A 98 10.66 -5.33 -4.22
C VAL A 98 11.80 -4.44 -4.71
N GLU A 99 11.45 -3.22 -5.09
CA GLU A 99 12.31 -2.20 -5.64
C GLU A 99 12.55 -1.08 -4.62
N LEU A 100 13.81 -0.62 -4.51
CA LEU A 100 14.19 0.50 -3.66
C LEU A 100 14.77 1.65 -4.48
N PRO A 101 13.94 2.39 -5.25
CA PRO A 101 14.38 3.56 -5.99
C PRO A 101 14.72 4.72 -5.04
N MET A 102 15.43 5.73 -5.56
CA MET A 102 15.64 6.98 -4.81
C MET A 102 14.34 7.77 -4.59
N VAL A 103 13.42 7.66 -5.55
CA VAL A 103 12.06 8.22 -5.52
C VAL A 103 11.13 7.19 -6.18
N ALA A 104 10.08 6.76 -5.47
CA ALA A 104 9.15 5.73 -5.93
C ALA A 104 8.16 6.22 -7.01
N ASP A 105 7.62 7.44 -6.86
CA ASP A 105 6.48 7.94 -7.64
C ASP A 105 6.63 7.80 -9.15
N PRO A 106 7.78 8.17 -9.78
CA PRO A 106 7.93 8.01 -11.22
C PRO A 106 7.82 6.55 -11.66
N ALA A 107 8.37 5.62 -10.87
CA ALA A 107 8.36 4.19 -11.20
C ALA A 107 6.96 3.58 -11.09
N LEU A 108 6.12 4.10 -10.18
CA LEU A 108 4.74 3.66 -10.00
C LEU A 108 3.87 3.98 -11.22
N VAL A 109 4.11 5.12 -11.89
CA VAL A 109 3.26 5.61 -13.01
C VAL A 109 3.85 5.41 -14.40
N THR A 110 5.04 4.79 -14.51
CA THR A 110 5.74 4.64 -15.80
C THR A 110 5.04 3.66 -16.75
N ASP A 111 4.42 2.60 -16.22
CA ASP A 111 3.80 1.54 -17.02
C ASP A 111 2.26 1.61 -16.91
N PRO A 112 1.57 2.09 -17.96
CA PRO A 112 0.12 2.28 -17.93
C PRO A 112 -0.67 0.96 -17.91
N ALA A 113 -0.03 -0.18 -18.17
CA ALA A 113 -0.71 -1.48 -18.11
C ALA A 113 -0.96 -1.95 -16.65
N ARG A 114 -0.18 -1.43 -15.70
CA ARG A 114 -0.23 -1.82 -14.29
C ARG A 114 -1.41 -1.15 -13.57
N VAL A 115 -1.93 -1.84 -12.58
CA VAL A 115 -2.77 -1.21 -11.55
C VAL A 115 -1.84 -0.68 -10.47
N VAL A 116 -2.07 0.55 -10.01
CA VAL A 116 -1.29 1.16 -8.92
C VAL A 116 -2.08 1.15 -7.62
N ALA A 117 -1.46 0.71 -6.53
CA ALA A 117 -1.98 0.89 -5.18
C ALA A 117 -1.16 1.97 -4.48
N SER A 118 -1.74 3.15 -4.31
CA SER A 118 -1.11 4.28 -3.61
C SER A 118 -2.20 5.14 -2.95
N ALA A 119 -1.79 5.94 -1.98
CA ALA A 119 -2.59 6.96 -1.33
C ALA A 119 -2.03 8.38 -1.63
N ASP A 120 -1.10 8.52 -2.57
CA ASP A 120 -0.57 9.82 -3.02
C ASP A 120 -1.39 10.35 -4.20
N SER A 121 -1.86 11.60 -4.12
CA SER A 121 -2.69 12.20 -5.18
C SER A 121 -1.92 12.37 -6.50
N TRP A 122 -0.63 12.73 -6.44
CA TRP A 122 0.18 12.91 -7.65
C TRP A 122 0.31 11.60 -8.43
N VAL A 123 0.46 10.48 -7.70
CA VAL A 123 0.52 9.12 -8.26
C VAL A 123 -0.85 8.70 -8.79
N ILE A 124 -1.90 8.83 -7.98
CA ILE A 124 -3.27 8.45 -8.35
C ILE A 124 -3.72 9.20 -9.61
N ASP A 125 -3.50 10.51 -9.68
CA ASP A 125 -3.90 11.37 -10.81
C ASP A 125 -3.19 11.00 -12.13
N ARG A 126 -2.05 10.31 -12.05
CA ARG A 126 -1.22 9.91 -13.21
C ARG A 126 -1.30 8.43 -13.54
N ALA A 127 -1.80 7.60 -12.64
CA ALA A 127 -2.01 6.19 -12.88
C ALA A 127 -3.16 5.99 -13.86
N SER A 128 -2.96 5.15 -14.88
CA SER A 128 -4.04 4.80 -15.83
C SER A 128 -5.13 3.95 -15.18
N SER A 129 -4.80 3.24 -14.10
CA SER A 129 -5.71 2.42 -13.29
C SER A 129 -5.12 2.29 -11.90
N TRP A 130 -5.94 2.42 -10.86
CA TRP A 130 -5.49 2.36 -9.47
C TRP A 130 -6.51 1.63 -8.59
N VAL A 131 -6.07 1.21 -7.40
CA VAL A 131 -6.91 0.54 -6.40
C VAL A 131 -6.57 1.03 -4.99
N ASP A 132 -7.60 1.22 -4.18
CA ASP A 132 -7.44 1.41 -2.74
C ASP A 132 -7.20 0.06 -2.05
N LEU A 133 -5.94 -0.38 -2.05
CA LEU A 133 -5.53 -1.62 -1.40
C LEU A 133 -5.78 -1.59 0.12
N PRO A 134 -5.50 -0.50 0.86
CA PRO A 134 -5.87 -0.39 2.26
C PRO A 134 -7.36 -0.66 2.52
N ALA A 135 -8.26 -0.02 1.77
CA ALA A 135 -9.71 -0.24 1.93
C ALA A 135 -10.10 -1.70 1.72
N ALA A 136 -9.57 -2.33 0.66
CA ALA A 136 -9.85 -3.73 0.35
C ALA A 136 -9.35 -4.68 1.45
N VAL A 137 -8.18 -4.41 2.05
CA VAL A 137 -7.66 -5.20 3.17
C VAL A 137 -8.49 -4.99 4.44
N ILE A 138 -8.89 -3.75 4.74
CA ILE A 138 -9.75 -3.43 5.89
C ILE A 138 -11.08 -4.18 5.79
N GLU A 139 -11.71 -4.18 4.60
CA GLU A 139 -12.94 -4.91 4.32
C GLU A 139 -12.73 -6.42 4.51
N ALA A 140 -11.66 -6.99 3.94
CA ALA A 140 -11.36 -8.41 4.05
C ALA A 140 -11.07 -8.86 5.51
N LEU A 141 -10.50 -7.98 6.33
CA LEU A 141 -10.25 -8.23 7.74
C LEU A 141 -11.50 -8.04 8.62
N GLY A 142 -12.58 -7.48 8.08
CA GLY A 142 -13.81 -7.21 8.82
C GLY A 142 -13.63 -6.21 9.96
N ILE A 143 -12.67 -5.29 9.85
CA ILE A 143 -12.41 -4.27 10.87
C ILE A 143 -13.12 -2.97 10.50
N ALA A 144 -13.58 -2.24 11.52
CA ALA A 144 -14.19 -0.92 11.37
C ALA A 144 -13.24 0.14 11.96
N PRO A 145 -12.37 0.76 11.16
CA PRO A 145 -11.48 1.81 11.66
C PRO A 145 -12.28 3.07 12.01
N TRP A 146 -11.67 3.98 12.79
CA TRP A 146 -12.24 5.30 12.99
C TRP A 146 -12.11 6.13 11.71
N ARG A 147 -13.14 6.05 10.87
CA ARG A 147 -13.18 6.71 9.56
C ARG A 147 -13.81 8.09 9.64
N VAL A 148 -13.18 9.08 9.00
CA VAL A 148 -13.74 10.42 8.77
C VAL A 148 -13.81 10.69 7.27
N ASP A 149 -15.01 10.82 6.73
CA ASP A 149 -15.22 11.11 5.32
C ASP A 149 -15.14 12.61 5.02
N LEU A 150 -14.27 12.97 4.09
CA LEU A 150 -14.14 14.34 3.61
C LEU A 150 -15.12 14.56 2.46
N ALA A 151 -16.23 15.25 2.76
CA ALA A 151 -17.22 15.71 1.78
C ALA A 151 -16.60 16.69 0.77
#